data_AF-A0A1B9IN57-F1
#
_entry.id   AF-A0A1B9IN57-F1
#
_cell.length_a   1.000
_cell.length_b   1.000
_cell.length_c   1.000
_cell.angle_alpha   90.00
_cell.angle_beta   90.00
_cell.angle_gamma   90.00
#
_symmetry.space_group_name_H-M   'P 1'
#
loop_
_entity.id
_entity.type
_entity.pdbx_description
1 polymer ?
#
loop_
_entity_poly.entity_id
_entity_poly.type
_entity_poly.pdbx_seq_one_letter_code
_entity_poly.pdbx_strand_id
1 'polypeptide(L)'
;MAGTLLYLVTLLTALGFMLIGFDNGVMGGIINEAPFQTTFYHPSSSLLGTIVAIYDIGCCLGSIITAFVGEKLGRKRSIMIGAIVMLGGAGFQACVSSADAMIGARVVSGLGMVQVTRRSVMLLMSLAQAAVYLIRIQLLPPDPELPSSVDRCLRGRAVLTHYSHHYRPA
;
A
#
# COMPACT_ATOMS: atom_id res chain seq x y z
N MET A 1 -18.66 16.08 6.56
CA MET A 1 -17.61 16.09 5.52
C MET A 1 -16.43 15.17 5.83
N ALA A 2 -15.95 15.09 7.09
CA ALA A 2 -14.84 14.20 7.47
C ALA A 2 -15.10 12.70 7.22
N GLY A 3 -16.33 12.22 7.44
CA GLY A 3 -16.69 10.81 7.22
C GLY A 3 -16.55 10.34 5.77
N THR A 4 -17.00 11.13 4.80
CA THR A 4 -16.93 10.79 3.37
C THR A 4 -15.49 10.62 2.88
N LEU A 5 -14.57 11.48 3.31
CA LEU A 5 -13.15 11.38 2.96
C LEU A 5 -12.52 10.10 3.53
N LEU A 6 -12.85 9.77 4.78
CA LEU A 6 -12.40 8.55 5.46
C LEU A 6 -12.87 7.30 4.73
N TYR A 7 -14.15 7.26 4.32
CA TYR A 7 -14.71 6.17 3.52
C TYR A 7 -13.98 6.01 2.18
N LEU A 8 -13.73 7.11 1.46
CA LEU A 8 -13.04 7.07 0.17
C LEU A 8 -11.58 6.59 0.30
N VAL A 9 -10.84 7.08 1.29
CA VAL A 9 -9.44 6.64 1.53
C VAL A 9 -9.39 5.16 1.92
N THR A 10 -10.34 4.71 2.73
CA THR A 10 -10.45 3.30 3.13
C THR A 10 -10.77 2.41 1.94
N LEU A 11 -11.73 2.81 1.11
CA LEU A 11 -12.09 2.09 -0.10
C LEU A 11 -10.91 1.99 -1.07
N LEU A 12 -10.21 3.09 -1.34
CA LEU A 12 -9.05 3.11 -2.24
C LEU A 12 -7.90 2.25 -1.72
N THR A 13 -7.68 2.24 -0.40
CA THR A 13 -6.65 1.40 0.23
C THR A 13 -7.03 -0.08 0.15
N ALA A 14 -8.30 -0.42 0.39
CA ALA A 14 -8.82 -1.78 0.25
C ALA A 14 -8.70 -2.28 -1.20
N LEU A 15 -9.02 -1.44 -2.19
CA LEU A 15 -8.82 -1.77 -3.60
C LEU A 15 -7.34 -2.01 -3.94
N GLY A 16 -6.42 -1.21 -3.38
CA GLY A 16 -4.98 -1.41 -3.58
C GLY A 16 -4.48 -2.75 -3.03
N PHE A 17 -4.94 -3.15 -1.84
CA PHE A 17 -4.62 -4.48 -1.30
C PHE A 17 -5.30 -5.62 -2.05
N MET A 18 -6.54 -5.42 -2.50
CA MET A 18 -7.25 -6.38 -3.33
C MET A 18 -6.49 -6.63 -4.63
N LEU A 19 -5.92 -5.60 -5.24
CA LEU A 19 -5.12 -5.72 -6.47
C LEU A 19 -3.88 -6.60 -6.26
N ILE A 20 -3.19 -6.49 -5.12
CA ILE A 20 -2.07 -7.38 -4.76
C ILE A 20 -2.54 -8.84 -4.69
N GLY A 21 -3.66 -9.10 -4.02
CA GLY A 21 -4.23 -10.44 -3.92
C GLY A 21 -4.69 -10.98 -5.27
N PHE A 22 -5.25 -10.11 -6.12
CA PHE A 22 -5.69 -10.43 -7.46
C PHE A 22 -4.53 -10.82 -8.37
N ASP A 23 -3.43 -10.05 -8.40
CA ASP A 23 -2.26 -10.35 -9.24
C ASP A 23 -1.60 -11.70 -8.89
N ASN A 24 -1.55 -12.02 -7.60
CA ASN A 24 -1.04 -13.30 -7.11
C ASN A 24 -2.01 -14.45 -7.38
N GLY A 25 -3.33 -14.21 -7.22
CA GLY A 25 -4.37 -15.20 -7.49
C GLY A 25 -4.50 -15.55 -8.97
N VAL A 26 -4.49 -14.55 -9.86
CA VAL A 26 -4.53 -14.75 -11.31
C VAL A 26 -3.32 -15.57 -11.74
N MET A 27 -2.12 -15.23 -11.27
CA MET A 27 -0.93 -16.04 -11.60
C MET A 27 -1.05 -17.47 -11.13
N GLY A 28 -1.53 -17.73 -9.91
CA GLY A 28 -1.78 -19.10 -9.45
C GLY A 28 -2.76 -19.89 -10.33
N GLY A 29 -3.72 -19.21 -10.97
CA GLY A 29 -4.67 -19.81 -11.90
C GLY A 29 -4.11 -20.06 -13.30
N ILE A 30 -3.43 -19.08 -13.90
CA ILE A 30 -3.00 -19.15 -15.31
C ILE A 30 -1.76 -20.01 -15.54
N ILE A 31 -0.94 -20.28 -14.51
CA ILE A 31 0.31 -21.03 -14.66
C ILE A 31 0.13 -22.47 -15.16
N ASN A 32 -1.05 -23.08 -14.92
CA ASN A 32 -1.39 -24.43 -15.36
C ASN A 32 -2.20 -24.46 -16.67
N GLU A 33 -2.52 -23.30 -17.23
CA GLU A 33 -3.39 -23.18 -18.39
C GLU A 33 -2.61 -23.47 -19.69
N ALA A 34 -3.22 -24.20 -20.62
CA ALA A 34 -2.58 -24.62 -21.87
C ALA A 34 -1.94 -23.45 -22.69
N PRO A 35 -2.62 -22.31 -22.92
CA PRO A 35 -2.03 -21.14 -23.59
C PRO A 35 -0.80 -20.54 -22.89
N PHE A 36 -0.69 -20.68 -21.56
CA PHE A 36 0.50 -20.21 -20.84
C PHE A 36 1.68 -21.16 -21.08
N GLN A 37 1.44 -22.48 -20.98
CA GLN A 37 2.48 -23.48 -21.18
C GLN A 37 3.02 -23.48 -22.62
N THR A 38 2.18 -23.27 -23.62
CA THR A 38 2.62 -23.19 -25.03
C THR A 38 3.44 -21.94 -25.32
N THR A 39 3.09 -20.80 -24.70
CA THR A 39 3.81 -19.53 -24.88
C THR A 39 5.20 -19.57 -24.22
N PHE A 40 5.33 -20.23 -23.07
CA PHE A 40 6.58 -20.30 -22.29
C PHE A 40 7.35 -21.61 -22.45
N TYR A 41 7.06 -22.40 -23.49
CA TYR A 41 7.75 -23.66 -23.81
C TYR A 41 7.78 -24.68 -22.64
N HIS A 42 6.63 -24.93 -21.99
CA HIS A 42 6.49 -25.84 -20.86
C HIS A 42 7.51 -25.57 -19.73
N PRO A 43 7.40 -24.42 -19.04
CA PRO A 43 8.31 -24.05 -17.97
C PRO A 43 8.26 -25.08 -16.84
N SER A 44 9.42 -25.37 -16.23
CA SER A 44 9.48 -26.25 -15.06
C SER A 44 8.68 -25.66 -13.89
N SER A 45 8.18 -26.53 -13.00
CA SER A 45 7.45 -26.08 -11.80
C SER A 45 8.29 -25.14 -10.92
N SER A 46 9.62 -25.28 -10.93
CA SER A 46 10.56 -24.37 -10.27
C SER A 46 10.57 -22.97 -10.89
N LEU A 47 10.52 -22.87 -12.22
CA LEU A 47 10.48 -21.59 -12.93
C LEU A 47 9.13 -20.88 -12.69
N LEU A 48 8.02 -21.62 -12.73
CA LEU A 48 6.69 -21.10 -12.41
C LEU A 48 6.63 -20.52 -10.99
N GLY A 49 7.14 -21.25 -10.01
CA GLY A 49 7.23 -20.76 -8.62
C GLY A 49 8.09 -19.51 -8.49
N THR A 50 9.18 -19.44 -9.26
CA THR A 50 10.06 -18.27 -9.30
C THR A 50 9.36 -17.05 -9.89
N ILE A 51 8.59 -17.20 -10.98
CA ILE A 51 7.82 -16.11 -11.60
C ILE A 51 6.79 -15.51 -10.63
N VAL A 52 6.16 -16.33 -9.79
CA VAL A 52 5.22 -15.84 -8.78
C VAL A 52 5.98 -15.16 -7.63
N ALA A 53 7.01 -15.81 -7.08
CA ALA A 53 7.75 -15.31 -5.92
C ALA A 53 8.59 -14.05 -6.19
N ILE A 54 9.08 -13.86 -7.43
CA ILE A 54 9.91 -12.69 -7.77
C ILE A 54 9.16 -11.36 -7.66
N TYR A 55 7.82 -11.39 -7.76
CA TYR A 55 7.00 -10.20 -7.53
C TYR A 55 7.13 -9.69 -6.09
N ASP A 56 7.13 -10.58 -5.10
CA ASP A 56 7.32 -10.23 -3.69
C ASP A 56 8.75 -9.75 -3.41
N ILE A 57 9.74 -10.32 -4.12
CA ILE A 57 11.14 -9.84 -4.08
C ILE A 57 11.22 -8.42 -4.65
N GLY A 58 10.56 -8.15 -5.78
CA GLY A 58 10.44 -6.80 -6.34
C GLY A 58 9.78 -5.83 -5.36
N CYS A 59 8.76 -6.27 -4.63
CA CYS A 59 8.15 -5.49 -3.56
C CYS A 59 9.13 -5.23 -2.40
N CYS A 60 9.93 -6.22 -1.99
CA CYS A 60 10.93 -6.05 -0.95
C CYS A 60 11.97 -4.98 -1.34
N LEU A 61 12.50 -5.06 -2.57
CA LEU A 61 13.43 -4.07 -3.09
C LEU A 61 12.78 -2.67 -3.20
N GLY A 62 11.53 -2.61 -3.67
CA GLY A 62 10.78 -1.36 -3.76
C GLY A 62 10.52 -0.72 -2.40
N SER A 63 10.31 -1.53 -1.37
CA SER A 63 10.17 -1.08 0.02
C SER A 63 11.45 -0.46 0.54
N ILE A 64 12.61 -1.06 0.26
CA ILE A 64 13.92 -0.53 0.64
C ILE A 64 14.19 0.80 -0.07
N ILE A 65 14.01 0.85 -1.40
CA ILE A 65 14.19 2.08 -2.17
C ILE A 65 13.26 3.19 -1.68
N THR A 66 12.00 2.85 -1.41
CA THR A 66 11.01 3.81 -0.91
C THR A 66 11.30 4.23 0.53
N ALA A 67 11.96 3.40 1.34
CA ALA A 67 12.38 3.79 2.69
C ALA A 67 13.47 4.88 2.65
N PHE A 68 14.43 4.79 1.72
CA PHE A 68 15.50 5.78 1.59
C PHE A 68 15.09 7.04 0.81
N VAL A 69 14.30 6.89 -0.24
CA VAL A 69 13.98 7.99 -1.18
C VAL A 69 12.58 8.58 -0.90
N GLY A 70 11.76 7.89 -0.09
CA GLY A 70 10.36 8.25 0.13
C GLY A 70 10.16 9.63 0.74
N GLU A 71 11.06 10.08 1.61
CA GLU A 71 10.95 11.39 2.27
C GLU A 71 11.17 12.56 1.29
N LYS A 72 12.03 12.37 0.29
CA LYS A 72 12.37 13.40 -0.69
C LYS A 72 11.34 13.55 -1.82
N LEU A 73 10.61 12.49 -2.16
CA LEU A 73 9.78 12.48 -3.37
C LEU A 73 8.41 13.19 -3.25
N GLY A 74 8.00 13.62 -2.05
CA GLY A 74 6.70 14.26 -1.82
C GLY A 74 5.49 13.31 -1.95
N ARG A 75 4.36 13.68 -1.32
CA ARG A 75 3.19 12.79 -1.17
C ARG A 75 2.47 12.44 -2.47
N LYS A 76 2.19 13.43 -3.34
CA LYS A 76 1.39 13.22 -4.57
C LYS A 76 2.22 12.59 -5.69
N ARG A 77 3.48 13.01 -5.84
CA ARG A 77 4.37 12.58 -6.93
C ARG A 77 4.76 11.10 -6.79
N SER A 78 5.00 10.62 -5.57
CA SER A 78 5.32 9.21 -5.32
C SER A 78 4.19 8.26 -5.75
N ILE A 79 2.92 8.65 -5.54
CA ILE A 79 1.77 7.83 -5.98
C ILE A 79 1.68 7.82 -7.51
N MET A 80 1.82 8.98 -8.17
CA MET A 80 1.81 9.06 -9.63
C MET A 80 2.95 8.26 -10.27
N ILE A 81 4.18 8.40 -9.76
CA ILE A 81 5.34 7.68 -10.27
C ILE A 81 5.16 6.17 -10.07
N GLY A 82 4.70 5.75 -8.89
CA GLY A 82 4.38 4.36 -8.61
C GLY A 82 3.34 3.78 -9.58
N ALA A 83 2.26 4.53 -9.85
CA ALA A 83 1.21 4.11 -10.77
C ALA A 83 1.71 3.99 -12.22
N ILE A 84 2.55 4.91 -12.69
CA ILE A 84 3.14 4.87 -14.05
C ILE A 84 4.07 3.66 -14.18
N VAL A 85 4.94 3.43 -13.19
CA VAL A 85 5.87 2.29 -13.19
C VAL A 85 5.10 0.96 -13.15
N MET A 86 4.05 0.88 -12.34
CA MET A 86 3.17 -0.27 -12.26
C MET A 86 2.47 -0.56 -13.59
N LEU A 87 1.86 0.47 -14.21
CA LEU A 87 1.19 0.34 -15.51
C LEU A 87 2.18 -0.05 -16.62
N GLY A 88 3.39 0.53 -16.62
CA GLY A 88 4.45 0.17 -17.56
C GLY A 88 4.88 -1.28 -17.41
N GLY A 89 5.10 -1.75 -16.17
CA GLY A 89 5.43 -3.15 -15.90
C GLY A 89 4.30 -4.12 -16.27
N ALA A 90 3.05 -3.76 -16.00
CA ALA A 90 1.88 -4.59 -16.33
C ALA A 90 1.65 -4.66 -17.85
N GLY A 91 1.80 -3.54 -18.55
CA GLY A 91 1.77 -3.50 -20.02
C GLY A 91 2.89 -4.32 -20.64
N PHE A 92 4.11 -4.23 -20.08
CA PHE A 92 5.23 -5.04 -20.53
C PHE A 92 5.00 -6.53 -20.30
N GLN A 93 4.39 -6.93 -19.17
CA GLN A 93 3.99 -8.33 -18.93
C GLN A 93 3.03 -8.85 -20.01
N ALA A 94 2.09 -8.02 -20.49
CA ALA A 94 1.10 -8.43 -21.49
C ALA A 94 1.69 -8.65 -22.89
N CYS A 95 2.83 -8.04 -23.21
CA CYS A 95 3.45 -8.10 -24.54
C CYS A 95 4.59 -9.13 -24.65
N VAL A 96 4.99 -9.76 -23.55
CA VAL A 96 6.17 -10.63 -23.49
C VAL A 96 5.79 -12.10 -23.65
N SER A 97 6.56 -12.82 -24.46
CA SER A 97 6.43 -14.27 -24.68
C SER A 97 7.60 -15.08 -24.13
N SER A 98 8.52 -14.45 -23.40
CA SER A 98 9.72 -15.09 -22.84
C SER A 98 9.70 -15.07 -21.32
N ALA A 99 10.05 -16.18 -20.68
CA ALA A 99 10.01 -16.31 -19.22
C ALA A 99 10.91 -15.28 -18.52
N ASP A 100 12.12 -15.05 -19.03
CA ASP A 100 13.08 -14.10 -18.45
C ASP A 100 12.57 -12.65 -18.48
N ALA A 101 11.94 -12.25 -19.59
CA ALA A 101 11.36 -10.93 -19.71
C ALA A 101 10.11 -10.77 -18.83
N MET A 102 9.34 -11.85 -18.59
CA MET A 102 8.22 -11.84 -17.64
C MET A 102 8.69 -11.69 -16.19
N ILE A 103 9.81 -12.32 -15.82
CA ILE A 103 10.46 -12.15 -14.51
C ILE A 103 10.88 -10.68 -14.32
N GLY A 104 11.54 -10.08 -15.32
CA GLY A 104 11.91 -8.65 -15.27
C GLY A 104 10.70 -7.73 -15.14
N ALA A 105 9.65 -8.00 -15.90
CA ALA A 105 8.40 -7.24 -15.87
C ALA A 105 7.70 -7.30 -14.50
N ARG A 106 7.71 -8.49 -13.85
CA ARG A 106 7.18 -8.72 -12.50
C ARG A 106 7.93 -7.91 -11.44
N VAL A 107 9.26 -7.82 -11.54
CA VAL A 107 10.07 -6.98 -10.64
C VAL A 107 9.67 -5.52 -10.78
N VAL A 108 9.57 -5.00 -12.00
CA VAL A 108 9.19 -3.60 -12.26
C VAL A 108 7.79 -3.29 -11.75
N SER A 109 6.81 -4.17 -12.01
CA SER A 109 5.45 -4.02 -11.47
C SER A 109 5.45 -4.02 -9.94
N GLY A 110 6.22 -4.91 -9.29
CA GLY A 110 6.34 -4.97 -7.83
C GLY A 110 6.95 -3.69 -7.23
N LEU A 111 7.95 -3.10 -7.89
CA LEU A 111 8.53 -1.82 -7.47
C LEU A 111 7.49 -0.69 -7.48
N GLY A 112 6.67 -0.61 -8.53
CA GLY A 112 5.59 0.38 -8.64
C GLY A 112 4.49 0.19 -7.60
N MET A 113 4.09 -1.06 -7.37
CA MET A 113 3.03 -1.43 -6.43
C MET A 113 3.34 -0.99 -4.99
N VAL A 114 4.57 -1.14 -4.53
CA VAL A 114 4.94 -0.73 -3.17
C VAL A 114 4.88 0.78 -2.97
N GLN A 115 5.20 1.58 -4.00
CA GLN A 115 5.08 3.04 -3.90
C GLN A 115 3.62 3.50 -3.73
N VAL A 116 2.69 2.84 -4.43
CA VAL A 116 1.25 3.14 -4.35
C VAL A 116 0.66 2.65 -3.03
N THR A 117 0.97 1.42 -2.63
CA THR A 117 0.34 0.80 -1.45
C THR A 117 0.88 1.37 -0.14
N ARG A 118 2.20 1.53 0.02
CA ARG A 118 2.81 1.94 1.31
C ARG A 118 2.25 3.27 1.84
N ARG A 119 1.98 4.22 0.94
CA ARG A 119 1.43 5.55 1.28
C ARG A 119 -0.05 5.49 1.63
N SER A 120 -0.82 4.67 0.91
CA SER A 120 -2.24 4.42 1.18
C SER A 120 -2.44 3.80 2.57
N VAL A 121 -1.60 2.82 2.91
CA VAL A 121 -1.62 2.13 4.21
C VAL A 121 -1.23 3.05 5.36
N MET A 122 -0.20 3.87 5.19
CA MET A 122 0.22 4.81 6.23
C MET A 122 -0.88 5.84 6.54
N LEU A 123 -1.59 6.31 5.52
CA LEU A 123 -2.76 7.17 5.69
C LEU A 123 -3.88 6.45 6.45
N LEU A 124 -4.20 5.22 6.08
CA LEU A 124 -5.22 4.43 6.76
C LEU A 124 -4.87 4.17 8.24
N MET A 125 -3.64 3.74 8.52
CA MET A 125 -3.15 3.51 9.88
C MET A 125 -3.20 4.79 10.72
N SER A 126 -2.77 5.92 10.16
CA SER A 126 -2.80 7.21 10.86
C SER A 126 -4.23 7.67 11.21
N LEU A 127 -5.20 7.39 10.35
CA LEU A 127 -6.60 7.73 10.58
C LEU A 127 -7.28 6.75 11.55
N ALA A 128 -6.95 5.46 11.46
CA ALA A 128 -7.43 4.44 12.39
C ALA A 128 -6.95 4.72 13.82
N GLN A 129 -5.67 5.06 13.98
CA GLN A 129 -5.10 5.45 15.29
C GLN A 129 -5.83 6.66 15.88
N ALA A 130 -6.13 7.67 15.06
CA ALA A 130 -6.85 8.86 15.48
C ALA A 130 -8.29 8.54 15.92
N ALA A 131 -8.99 7.68 15.17
CA ALA A 131 -10.35 7.25 15.51
C ALA A 131 -10.39 6.49 16.84
N VAL A 132 -9.47 5.53 17.04
CA VAL A 132 -9.36 4.77 18.30
C VAL A 132 -9.02 5.68 19.49
N TYR A 133 -8.14 6.65 19.28
CA TYR A 133 -7.77 7.61 20.32
C TYR A 133 -8.95 8.52 20.71
N LEU A 134 -9.73 8.98 19.74
CA LEU A 134 -10.95 9.77 19.99
C LEU A 134 -12.00 8.95 20.76
N ILE A 135 -12.18 7.67 20.43
CA ILE A 135 -13.07 6.78 21.19
C ILE A 135 -12.57 6.62 22.63
N ARG A 136 -11.27 6.43 22.86
CA ARG A 136 -10.68 6.38 24.22
C ARG A 136 -10.91 7.67 25.01
N ILE A 137 -10.81 8.83 24.35
CA ILE A 137 -11.06 10.13 24.97
C ILE A 137 -12.54 10.33 25.31
N GLN A 138 -13.47 9.80 24.51
CA GLN A 138 -14.90 9.82 24.82
C GLN A 138 -15.28 8.86 25.94
N LEU A 139 -14.54 7.76 26.10
CA LEU A 139 -14.70 6.79 27.18
C LEU A 139 -14.04 7.20 28.50
N LEU A 140 -13.15 8.21 28.50
CA LEU A 140 -12.54 8.71 29.73
C LEU A 140 -13.62 9.40 30.57
N PRO A 141 -13.79 9.02 31.86
CA PRO A 141 -14.76 9.70 32.72
C PRO A 141 -14.44 11.21 32.76
N PRO A 142 -15.47 12.08 32.83
CA PRO A 142 -15.27 13.51 32.97
C PRO A 142 -14.59 13.80 34.31
N ASP A 143 -13.47 14.53 34.29
CA ASP A 143 -12.80 14.96 35.51
C ASP A 143 -13.73 15.92 36.27
N PRO A 144 -14.10 15.63 37.53
CA PRO A 144 -15.11 16.41 38.27
C PRO A 144 -14.63 17.80 38.67
N GLU A 145 -13.32 18.06 38.65
CA GLU A 145 -12.72 19.33 39.06
C GLU A 145 -12.66 20.38 37.94
N LEU A 146 -12.86 19.99 36.67
CA LEU A 146 -12.66 20.89 35.54
C LEU A 146 -13.97 21.47 34.98
N PRO A 147 -13.99 22.76 34.60
CA PRO A 147 -15.10 23.33 33.84
C PRO A 147 -15.25 22.60 32.50
N SER A 148 -16.50 22.31 32.10
CA SER A 148 -16.83 21.53 30.88
C SER A 148 -16.34 22.14 29.55
N SER A 149 -15.93 23.41 29.57
CA SER A 149 -15.28 24.11 28.46
C SER A 149 -13.77 23.83 28.40
N VAL A 150 -13.11 23.70 29.55
CA VAL A 150 -11.67 23.43 29.68
C VAL A 150 -11.38 21.96 29.41
N ASP A 151 -12.22 21.05 29.90
CA ASP A 151 -12.11 19.60 29.63
C ASP A 151 -12.21 19.29 28.12
N ARG A 152 -13.17 19.91 27.41
CA ARG A 152 -13.28 19.80 25.95
C ARG A 152 -12.04 20.34 25.22
N CYS A 153 -11.49 21.46 25.69
CA CYS A 153 -10.31 22.09 25.09
C CYS A 153 -9.04 21.26 25.34
N LEU A 154 -8.89 20.67 26.52
CA LEU A 154 -7.78 19.79 26.88
C LEU A 154 -7.83 18.45 26.14
N ARG A 155 -9.01 17.85 25.99
CA ARG A 155 -9.21 16.68 25.13
C ARG A 155 -8.88 17.01 23.67
N GLY A 156 -9.28 18.18 23.17
CA GLY A 156 -8.90 18.66 21.84
C GLY A 156 -7.39 18.92 21.66
N ARG A 157 -6.73 19.49 22.67
CA ARG A 157 -5.27 19.68 22.69
C ARG A 157 -4.52 18.35 22.78
N ALA A 158 -4.97 17.39 23.60
CA ALA A 158 -4.34 16.07 23.71
C ALA A 158 -4.32 15.34 22.36
N VAL A 159 -5.40 15.43 21.59
CA VAL A 159 -5.46 14.92 20.20
C VAL A 159 -4.42 15.60 19.32
N LEU A 160 -4.32 16.93 19.37
CA LEU A 160 -3.38 17.70 18.55
C LEU A 160 -1.90 17.46 18.92
N THR A 161 -1.57 17.38 20.21
CA THR A 161 -0.19 17.15 20.67
C THR A 161 0.29 15.74 20.30
N HIS A 162 -0.57 14.73 20.41
CA HIS A 162 -0.25 13.35 20.01
C HIS A 162 -0.13 13.22 18.49
N TYR A 163 -0.90 14.00 17.72
CA TYR A 163 -0.76 14.09 16.26
C TYR A 163 0.55 14.78 15.85
N SER A 164 0.96 15.84 16.56
CA SER A 164 2.21 16.58 16.28
C SER A 164 3.47 15.76 16.53
N HIS A 165 3.44 14.80 17.46
CA HIS A 165 4.57 13.95 17.78
C HIS A 165 4.75 12.77 16.82
N HIS A 166 3.65 12.27 16.23
CA HIS A 166 3.71 11.23 15.18
C HIS A 166 3.91 11.78 13.76
N TYR A 167 3.83 13.10 13.60
CA TYR A 167 4.10 13.80 12.35
C TYR A 167 5.32 14.72 12.46
N ARG A 168 6.34 14.31 13.23
CA ARG A 168 7.69 14.88 13.06
C ARG A 168 8.30 14.25 11.80
N PRO A 169 8.55 15.01 10.73
CA PRO A 169 9.46 14.53 9.70
C PRO A 169 10.82 14.32 10.37
N ALA A 170 11.40 13.13 10.19
CA ALA A 170 12.83 12.95 10.39
C ALA A 170 13.59 13.68 9.28
#